data_AF-A0A6N9FFE8-F1
#
_entry.id   AF-A0A6N9FFE8-F1
#
_cell.length_a   1.000
_cell.length_b   1.000
_cell.length_c   1.000
_cell.angle_alpha   90.00
_cell.angle_beta   90.00
_cell.angle_gamma   90.00
#
_symmetry.space_group_name_H-M   'P 1'
#
loop_
_entity.id
_entity.type
_entity.pdbx_description
1 polymer ?
#
loop_
_entity_poly.entity_id
_entity_poly.type
_entity_poly.pdbx_seq_one_letter_code
_entity_poly.pdbx_strand_id
1 'polypeptide(L)'
;MTEFDTTSMNRRGLLGAAGLGLLPGIAGFLPETGFAADFEDSPDLKDPWMLDPQKTFHNFLRSMGDLSGRISPQWWRGAYLAIYEDRHPELLFRLEGCEMKRIVDLGGGEYQFQYRIFTLFKDPITNEVLSGKLWRNPITGEELTIQPNISGAQRVVFHDERGVVERDENSGFEAVIHLLWTAQGDYAMHNGYKDRPEGRPIPMKEFATGFLSRAAAADFAAPRLETRFNSTFVAPFQSWMQMPADAGIAVWHASGHKARDVESLPPEYLEQLHHYRPEMKEWIGEDGKA
;
A
#
# COMPACT_ATOMS: atom_id res chain seq x y z
N MET A 1 19.52 34.85 25.18
CA MET A 1 18.66 34.01 26.02
C MET A 1 17.25 34.39 25.65
N THR A 2 16.68 33.64 24.72
CA THR A 2 15.40 33.96 24.08
C THR A 2 14.67 32.63 23.99
N GLU A 3 13.59 32.53 24.77
CA GLU A 3 12.73 31.36 24.90
C GLU A 3 12.14 30.96 23.56
N PHE A 4 12.22 29.67 23.23
CA PHE A 4 11.43 29.07 22.17
C PHE A 4 10.05 28.74 22.73
N ASP A 5 9.05 29.46 22.23
CA ASP A 5 7.63 29.20 22.47
C ASP A 5 7.21 27.88 21.81
N THR A 6 6.96 26.86 22.63
CA THR A 6 6.56 25.50 22.22
C THR A 6 5.05 25.34 22.03
N THR A 7 4.31 26.41 21.73
CA THR A 7 2.84 26.38 21.82
C THR A 7 2.15 26.71 20.50
N SER A 8 2.40 25.94 19.43
CA SER A 8 1.45 25.88 18.28
C SER A 8 1.64 24.69 17.32
N MET A 9 1.87 23.48 17.82
CA MET A 9 1.64 22.27 17.01
C MET A 9 0.22 21.76 17.24
N ASN A 10 -0.68 22.15 16.34
CA ASN A 10 -2.06 21.70 16.31
C ASN A 10 -2.14 20.17 16.31
N ARG A 11 -2.85 19.64 17.31
CA ARG A 11 -3.15 18.22 17.59
C ARG A 11 -4.07 17.55 16.55
N ARG A 12 -3.90 17.80 15.25
CA ARG A 12 -4.77 17.25 14.18
C ARG A 12 -4.05 16.64 12.96
N GLY A 13 -2.73 16.40 13.03
CA GLY A 13 -1.96 15.89 11.89
C GLY A 13 -1.55 14.41 11.89
N LEU A 14 -1.91 13.61 12.91
CA LEU A 14 -1.36 12.25 13.11
C LEU A 14 -2.40 11.13 13.07
N LEU A 15 -3.46 11.32 12.29
CA LEU A 15 -4.47 10.30 12.00
C LEU A 15 -4.30 9.83 10.54
N GLY A 16 -3.92 8.56 10.36
CA GLY A 16 -3.97 7.89 9.05
C GLY A 16 -2.61 7.59 8.38
N ALA A 17 -1.64 7.04 9.12
CA ALA A 17 -0.34 6.63 8.57
C ALA A 17 -0.16 5.11 8.39
N ALA A 18 -1.23 4.34 8.25
CA ALA A 18 -1.16 2.93 7.82
C ALA A 18 -1.96 2.70 6.54
N GLY A 19 -1.88 3.60 5.56
CA GLY A 19 -2.24 3.19 4.20
C GLY A 19 -1.34 2.03 3.78
N LEU A 20 -1.91 0.84 3.52
CA LEU A 20 -1.30 -0.27 2.74
C LEU A 20 -1.17 0.14 1.26
N GLY A 21 -0.72 1.38 1.04
CA GLY A 21 -0.36 1.90 -0.25
C GLY A 21 1.07 1.49 -0.50
N LEU A 22 1.18 0.37 -1.21
CA LEU A 22 2.37 -0.21 -1.79
C LEU A 22 3.54 0.78 -1.88
N LEU A 23 4.62 0.42 -1.15
CA LEU A 23 6.04 0.68 -1.36
C LEU A 23 6.65 1.89 -0.53
N PRO A 24 7.53 1.62 0.46
CA PRO A 24 8.43 2.50 1.28
C PRO A 24 9.95 2.25 1.06
N GLY A 25 10.87 3.23 1.17
CA GLY A 25 12.34 3.21 0.95
C GLY A 25 13.14 3.76 2.15
N ILE A 26 14.42 3.38 2.31
CA ILE A 26 15.41 3.96 3.24
C ILE A 26 16.60 4.36 2.37
N ALA A 27 17.06 5.60 2.50
CA ALA A 27 18.42 6.00 2.17
C ALA A 27 19.26 5.87 3.44
N GLY A 28 20.30 5.06 3.39
CA GLY A 28 21.31 4.91 4.44
C GLY A 28 22.58 4.41 3.78
N PHE A 29 23.65 5.19 3.87
CA PHE A 29 24.96 4.94 3.30
C PHE A 29 25.43 3.49 3.52
N LEU A 30 25.42 2.71 2.44
CA LEU A 30 26.24 1.51 2.26
C LEU A 30 26.85 1.63 0.86
N PRO A 31 28.11 1.21 0.67
CA PRO A 31 28.78 1.34 -0.62
C PRO A 31 27.96 0.62 -1.68
N GLU A 32 27.89 1.21 -2.87
CA GLU A 32 27.25 0.70 -4.08
C GLU A 32 27.43 -0.81 -4.25
N THR A 33 26.51 -1.56 -3.70
CA THR A 33 26.16 -2.92 -4.09
C THR A 33 24.65 -2.95 -4.08
N GLY A 34 24.08 -2.10 -4.95
CA GLY A 34 22.68 -2.20 -5.31
C GLY A 34 22.39 -3.61 -5.82
N PHE A 35 21.13 -3.89 -6.11
CA PHE A 35 20.69 -5.09 -6.84
C PHE A 35 21.27 -5.20 -8.28
N ALA A 36 22.49 -4.69 -8.53
CA ALA A 36 23.39 -5.11 -9.58
C ALA A 36 24.15 -6.36 -9.11
N ALA A 37 23.42 -7.43 -8.83
CA ALA A 37 23.95 -8.74 -9.16
C ALA A 37 23.55 -8.97 -10.61
N ASP A 38 24.54 -9.19 -11.47
CA ASP A 38 24.35 -9.50 -12.89
C ASP A 38 23.42 -10.72 -13.05
N PHE A 39 22.12 -10.46 -13.13
CA PHE A 39 21.13 -11.31 -13.79
C PHE A 39 21.12 -11.01 -15.30
N GLU A 40 22.27 -10.61 -15.83
CA GLU A 40 22.48 -10.45 -17.26
C GLU A 40 22.56 -11.86 -17.87
N ASP A 41 21.74 -12.08 -18.91
CA ASP A 41 21.78 -13.24 -19.82
C ASP A 41 21.08 -14.55 -19.44
N SER A 42 19.99 -14.50 -18.65
CA SER A 42 18.97 -15.57 -18.74
C SER A 42 17.76 -15.07 -19.54
N PRO A 43 17.61 -15.44 -20.83
CA PRO A 43 16.48 -15.01 -21.65
C PRO A 43 15.12 -15.51 -21.13
N ASP A 44 15.12 -16.50 -20.23
CA ASP A 44 13.92 -17.02 -19.60
C ASP A 44 13.39 -16.13 -18.46
N LEU A 45 14.21 -15.17 -17.97
CA LEU A 45 13.89 -14.31 -16.83
C LEU A 45 13.41 -12.90 -17.22
N LYS A 46 13.48 -12.51 -18.50
CA LYS A 46 13.06 -11.17 -18.95
C LYS A 46 12.37 -11.22 -20.30
N ASP A 47 11.17 -10.66 -20.38
CA ASP A 47 10.52 -10.37 -21.66
C ASP A 47 11.08 -9.07 -22.27
N PRO A 48 11.04 -8.89 -23.60
CA PRO A 48 11.51 -7.67 -24.26
C PRO A 48 10.90 -6.37 -23.70
N TRP A 49 9.63 -6.41 -23.27
CA TRP A 49 8.98 -5.24 -22.69
C TRP A 49 9.53 -4.87 -21.31
N MET A 50 10.16 -5.80 -20.58
CA MET A 50 10.77 -5.54 -19.27
C MET A 50 12.06 -4.72 -19.38
N LEU A 51 12.64 -4.63 -20.59
CA LEU A 51 13.84 -3.83 -20.88
C LEU A 51 13.50 -2.41 -21.38
N ASP A 52 12.21 -2.13 -21.60
CA ASP A 52 11.71 -0.85 -22.08
C ASP A 52 11.07 -0.09 -20.90
N PRO A 53 11.69 1.00 -20.40
CA PRO A 53 11.19 1.74 -19.24
C PRO A 53 9.76 2.28 -19.42
N GLN A 54 9.37 2.65 -20.64
CA GLN A 54 8.02 3.13 -20.90
C GLN A 54 7.00 2.00 -20.81
N LYS A 55 7.36 0.80 -21.27
CA LYS A 55 6.50 -0.38 -21.15
C LYS A 55 6.42 -0.90 -19.71
N THR A 56 7.50 -0.88 -18.95
CA THR A 56 7.46 -1.23 -17.52
C THR A 56 6.63 -0.23 -16.73
N PHE A 57 6.73 1.07 -17.03
CA PHE A 57 5.86 2.09 -16.44
C PHE A 57 4.38 1.86 -16.81
N HIS A 58 4.09 1.62 -18.09
CA HIS A 58 2.74 1.37 -18.55
C HIS A 58 2.15 0.11 -17.87
N ASN A 59 2.92 -0.97 -17.74
CA ASN A 59 2.50 -2.16 -17.00
C ASN A 59 2.36 -1.93 -15.50
N PHE A 60 3.20 -1.08 -14.90
CA PHE A 60 2.99 -0.64 -13.52
C PHE A 60 1.62 0.03 -13.35
N LEU A 61 1.28 1.01 -14.20
CA LEU A 61 -0.03 1.68 -14.15
C LEU A 61 -1.19 0.67 -14.28
N ARG A 62 -1.13 -0.21 -15.28
CA ARG A 62 -2.15 -1.24 -15.53
C ARG A 62 -2.24 -2.29 -14.43
N SER A 63 -1.13 -2.59 -13.75
CA SER A 63 -1.13 -3.53 -12.62
C SER A 63 -1.75 -2.90 -11.38
N MET A 64 -1.57 -1.59 -11.20
CA MET A 64 -2.04 -0.85 -10.03
C MET A 64 -3.50 -0.41 -10.13
N GLY A 65 -3.99 -0.08 -11.33
CA GLY A 65 -5.36 0.39 -11.54
C GLY A 65 -5.97 -0.05 -12.87
N ASP A 66 -6.81 0.82 -13.42
CA ASP A 66 -7.47 0.66 -14.71
C ASP A 66 -7.32 1.96 -15.50
N LEU A 67 -6.65 1.90 -16.64
CA LEU A 67 -6.39 3.09 -17.48
C LEU A 67 -7.64 3.61 -18.17
N SER A 68 -8.78 2.92 -18.09
CA SER A 68 -10.06 3.46 -18.58
C SER A 68 -10.68 4.49 -17.62
N GLY A 69 -10.06 4.78 -16.48
CA GLY A 69 -10.60 5.68 -15.47
C GLY A 69 -11.56 5.03 -14.47
N ARG A 70 -11.83 3.72 -14.59
CA ARG A 70 -12.66 3.00 -13.64
C ARG A 70 -11.98 2.80 -12.30
N ILE A 71 -12.77 2.64 -11.24
CA ILE A 71 -12.26 2.27 -9.93
C ILE A 71 -11.75 0.83 -9.97
N SER A 72 -10.52 0.67 -9.50
CA SER A 72 -9.84 -0.61 -9.41
C SER A 72 -9.58 -0.96 -7.95
N PRO A 73 -10.38 -1.87 -7.35
CA PRO A 73 -10.18 -2.33 -5.97
C PRO A 73 -9.05 -3.36 -5.89
N GLN A 74 -8.05 -3.10 -5.07
CA GLN A 74 -7.08 -4.09 -4.62
C GLN A 74 -7.53 -4.60 -3.25
N TRP A 75 -8.04 -5.82 -3.18
CA TRP A 75 -8.60 -6.41 -1.96
C TRP A 75 -7.66 -7.47 -1.39
N TRP A 76 -7.52 -7.48 -0.06
CA TRP A 76 -6.58 -8.36 0.63
C TRP A 76 -7.13 -8.90 1.95
N ARG A 77 -6.49 -9.98 2.40
CA ARG A 77 -6.55 -10.49 3.76
C ARG A 77 -5.14 -10.65 4.30
N GLY A 78 -5.00 -10.61 5.62
CA GLY A 78 -3.68 -10.63 6.23
C GLY A 78 -3.67 -10.80 7.73
N ALA A 79 -2.51 -10.52 8.29
CA ALA A 79 -2.20 -10.59 9.69
C ALA A 79 -1.53 -9.29 10.16
N TYR A 80 -1.92 -8.84 11.35
CA TYR A 80 -1.22 -7.82 12.10
C TYR A 80 -0.46 -8.50 13.25
N LEU A 81 0.85 -8.50 13.14
CA LEU A 81 1.76 -9.13 14.07
C LEU A 81 2.42 -8.06 14.94
N ALA A 82 2.55 -8.33 16.23
CA ALA A 82 3.47 -7.61 17.09
C ALA A 82 4.80 -8.38 17.16
N ILE A 83 5.90 -7.69 16.90
CA ILE A 83 7.26 -8.21 17.02
C ILE A 83 7.93 -7.50 18.19
N TYR A 84 8.56 -8.28 19.06
CA TYR A 84 9.22 -7.83 20.28
C TYR A 84 10.71 -8.15 20.23
N GLU A 85 11.48 -7.53 21.11
CA GLU A 85 12.91 -7.83 21.24
C GLU A 85 13.18 -9.09 22.07
N ASP A 86 12.34 -9.37 23.07
CA ASP A 86 12.60 -10.33 24.14
C ASP A 86 11.66 -11.55 24.16
N ARG A 87 10.68 -11.60 23.25
CA ARG A 87 9.70 -12.70 23.17
C ARG A 87 9.24 -12.99 21.75
N HIS A 88 8.54 -14.12 21.58
CA HIS A 88 8.04 -14.54 20.28
C HIS A 88 7.01 -13.55 19.70
N PRO A 89 6.98 -13.39 18.36
CA PRO A 89 5.93 -12.67 17.66
C PRO A 89 4.52 -13.12 18.06
N GLU A 90 3.60 -12.17 18.18
CA GLU A 90 2.20 -12.43 18.50
C GLU A 90 1.28 -11.95 17.38
N LEU A 91 0.30 -12.77 16.99
CA LEU A 91 -0.78 -12.37 16.10
C LEU A 91 -1.83 -11.59 16.90
N LEU A 92 -1.93 -10.29 16.66
CA LEU A 92 -2.94 -9.46 17.32
C LEU A 92 -4.26 -9.46 16.57
N PHE A 93 -4.22 -9.35 15.24
CA PHE A 93 -5.43 -9.24 14.42
C PHE A 93 -5.29 -9.98 13.09
N ARG A 94 -6.41 -10.51 12.60
CA ARG A 94 -6.59 -10.73 11.17
C ARG A 94 -6.96 -9.42 10.50
N LEU A 95 -6.50 -9.24 9.27
CA LEU A 95 -6.77 -8.06 8.46
C LEU A 95 -7.71 -8.41 7.30
N GLU A 96 -8.62 -7.51 7.01
CA GLU A 96 -9.41 -7.51 5.77
C GLU A 96 -9.50 -6.07 5.27
N GLY A 97 -9.01 -5.81 4.07
CA GLY A 97 -8.88 -4.44 3.59
C GLY A 97 -8.94 -4.33 2.07
N CYS A 98 -9.20 -3.11 1.62
CA CYS A 98 -9.16 -2.76 0.22
C CYS A 98 -8.56 -1.37 0.03
N GLU A 99 -7.76 -1.24 -1.01
CA GLU A 99 -7.28 0.02 -1.55
C GLU A 99 -7.94 0.19 -2.90
N MET A 100 -8.83 1.17 -2.99
CA MET A 100 -9.49 1.52 -4.23
C MET A 100 -8.71 2.62 -4.90
N LYS A 101 -8.41 2.44 -6.20
CA LYS A 101 -7.67 3.39 -7.01
C LYS A 101 -8.47 3.81 -8.21
N ARG A 102 -8.56 5.12 -8.46
CA ARG A 102 -8.94 5.68 -9.76
C ARG A 102 -7.69 6.31 -10.38
N ILE A 103 -7.41 5.99 -11.64
CA ILE A 103 -6.28 6.57 -12.40
C ILE A 103 -6.86 7.51 -13.45
N VAL A 104 -6.38 8.75 -13.48
CA VAL A 104 -6.78 9.76 -14.47
C VAL A 104 -5.55 10.17 -15.28
N ASP A 105 -5.61 10.06 -16.60
CA ASP A 105 -4.56 10.58 -17.49
C ASP A 105 -4.61 12.11 -17.50
N LEU A 106 -3.51 12.76 -17.15
CA LEU A 106 -3.37 14.21 -17.15
C LEU A 106 -2.75 14.75 -18.45
N GLY A 107 -2.30 13.86 -19.35
CA GLY A 107 -1.52 14.17 -20.53
C GLY A 107 -0.02 14.27 -20.23
N GLY A 108 0.79 14.27 -21.29
CA GLY A 108 2.24 14.45 -21.17
C GLY A 108 3.00 13.31 -20.46
N GLY A 109 2.35 12.16 -20.22
CA GLY A 109 2.93 11.04 -19.47
C GLY A 109 2.71 11.11 -17.95
N GLU A 110 1.90 12.05 -17.47
CA GLU A 110 1.50 12.15 -16.06
C GLU A 110 0.12 11.55 -15.80
N TYR A 111 -0.03 10.87 -14.68
CA TYR A 111 -1.28 10.23 -14.26
C TYR A 111 -1.62 10.60 -12.82
N GLN A 112 -2.85 11.04 -12.55
CA GLN A 112 -3.31 11.22 -11.18
C GLN A 112 -3.83 9.89 -10.61
N PHE A 113 -3.27 9.47 -9.48
CA PHE A 113 -3.77 8.36 -8.69
C PHE A 113 -4.60 8.91 -7.52
N GLN A 114 -5.85 8.46 -7.44
CA GLN A 114 -6.75 8.77 -6.33
C GLN A 114 -6.92 7.52 -5.48
N TYR A 115 -6.39 7.55 -4.25
CA TYR A 115 -6.37 6.41 -3.33
C TYR A 115 -7.45 6.54 -2.26
N ARG A 116 -8.14 5.43 -1.97
CA ARG A 116 -9.03 5.29 -0.82
C ARG A 116 -8.77 3.94 -0.16
N ILE A 117 -8.22 3.95 1.04
CA ILE A 117 -7.88 2.75 1.80
C ILE A 117 -8.85 2.59 2.97
N PHE A 118 -9.28 1.37 3.18
CA PHE A 118 -10.01 0.95 4.36
C PHE A 118 -9.52 -0.45 4.78
N THR A 119 -9.23 -0.63 6.06
CA THR A 119 -8.81 -1.93 6.61
C THR A 119 -9.47 -2.16 7.95
N LEU A 120 -10.10 -3.32 8.07
CA LEU A 120 -10.69 -3.84 9.28
C LEU A 120 -9.71 -4.72 10.02
N PHE A 121 -9.80 -4.65 11.35
CA PHE A 121 -9.18 -5.60 12.25
C PHE A 121 -10.23 -6.62 12.68
N LYS A 122 -9.89 -7.90 12.61
CA LYS A 122 -10.75 -9.02 13.01
C LYS A 122 -10.05 -9.84 14.08
N ASP A 123 -10.84 -10.42 14.97
CA ASP A 123 -10.33 -11.32 16.00
C ASP A 123 -9.62 -12.52 15.34
N PRO A 124 -8.39 -12.87 15.77
CA PRO A 124 -7.61 -13.92 15.12
C PRO A 124 -8.16 -15.33 15.33
N ILE A 125 -9.04 -15.54 16.32
CA ILE A 125 -9.66 -16.82 16.66
C ILE A 125 -11.07 -16.90 16.07
N THR A 126 -11.94 -15.95 16.40
CA THR A 126 -13.37 -15.97 16.04
C THR A 126 -13.65 -15.38 14.66
N ASN A 127 -12.70 -14.62 14.10
CA ASN A 127 -12.87 -13.87 12.86
C ASN A 127 -13.95 -12.77 12.94
N GLU A 128 -14.36 -12.37 14.15
CA GLU A 128 -15.31 -11.29 14.37
C GLU A 128 -14.68 -9.93 14.01
N VAL A 129 -15.44 -9.05 13.35
CA VAL A 129 -15.01 -7.66 13.12
C VAL A 129 -14.89 -6.92 14.45
N LEU A 130 -13.72 -6.33 14.71
CA LEU A 130 -13.40 -5.65 15.96
C LEU A 130 -13.51 -4.12 15.90
N SER A 131 -13.60 -3.54 14.70
CA SER A 131 -13.77 -2.09 14.53
C SER A 131 -14.94 -1.57 15.38
N GLY A 132 -14.67 -0.55 16.20
CA GLY A 132 -15.64 0.06 17.10
C GLY A 132 -15.89 -0.69 18.42
N LYS A 133 -15.24 -1.84 18.65
CA LYS A 133 -15.40 -2.65 19.87
C LYS A 133 -14.28 -2.41 20.86
N LEU A 134 -14.59 -2.62 22.15
CA LEU A 134 -13.58 -2.68 23.20
C LEU A 134 -12.71 -3.92 23.03
N TRP A 135 -11.41 -3.73 23.19
CA TRP A 135 -10.41 -4.76 23.13
C TRP A 135 -9.39 -4.52 24.24
N ARG A 136 -9.11 -5.58 25.01
CA ARG A 136 -8.06 -5.55 26.01
C ARG A 136 -6.72 -5.81 25.30
N ASN A 137 -5.86 -4.81 25.28
CA ASN A 137 -4.52 -4.92 24.74
C ASN A 137 -3.74 -5.96 25.56
N PRO A 138 -3.28 -7.08 24.97
CA PRO A 138 -2.58 -8.13 25.73
C PRO A 138 -1.20 -7.68 26.22
N ILE A 139 -0.68 -6.55 25.71
CA ILE A 139 0.66 -6.05 26.00
C ILE A 139 0.61 -5.03 27.14
N THR A 140 -0.33 -4.08 27.08
CA THR A 140 -0.45 -3.03 28.11
C THR A 140 -1.47 -3.36 29.19
N GLY A 141 -2.41 -4.29 28.91
CA GLY A 141 -3.54 -4.59 29.78
C GLY A 141 -4.68 -3.57 29.74
N GLU A 142 -4.54 -2.50 28.94
CA GLU A 142 -5.54 -1.44 28.80
C GLU A 142 -6.72 -1.88 27.93
N GLU A 143 -7.91 -1.34 28.21
CA GLU A 143 -9.09 -1.52 27.36
C GLU A 143 -9.23 -0.35 26.40
N LEU A 144 -9.16 -0.65 25.10
CA LEU A 144 -9.11 0.34 24.03
C LEU A 144 -10.16 0.02 22.96
N THR A 145 -10.76 1.06 22.38
CA THR A 145 -11.68 0.87 21.24
C THR A 145 -10.89 0.75 19.95
N ILE A 146 -10.94 -0.41 19.30
CA ILE A 146 -10.26 -0.63 18.03
C ILE A 146 -10.84 0.27 16.95
N GLN A 147 -9.97 0.98 16.24
CA GLN A 147 -10.35 1.81 15.09
C GLN A 147 -9.93 1.11 13.80
N PRO A 148 -10.77 1.12 12.75
CA PRO A 148 -10.32 0.70 11.44
C PRO A 148 -9.19 1.61 10.97
N ASN A 149 -8.32 1.06 10.12
CA ASN A 149 -7.33 1.89 9.45
C ASN A 149 -7.96 2.50 8.19
N ILE A 150 -7.95 3.84 8.15
CA ILE A 150 -8.55 4.65 7.08
C ILE A 150 -7.49 5.60 6.56
N SER A 151 -7.34 5.64 5.24
CA SER A 151 -6.44 6.58 4.59
C SER A 151 -6.94 6.94 3.18
N GLY A 152 -6.37 7.99 2.62
CA GLY A 152 -6.64 8.44 1.27
C GLY A 152 -5.60 9.47 0.85
N ALA A 153 -5.36 9.52 -0.46
CA ALA A 153 -4.36 10.40 -1.03
C ALA A 153 -4.70 10.70 -2.48
N GLN A 154 -4.16 11.81 -2.99
CA GLN A 154 -4.04 12.07 -4.42
C GLN A 154 -2.57 12.28 -4.74
N ARG A 155 -2.11 11.67 -5.84
CA ARG A 155 -0.72 11.68 -6.26
C ARG A 155 -0.63 11.86 -7.75
N VAL A 156 0.39 12.56 -8.22
CA VAL A 156 0.77 12.54 -9.63
C VAL A 156 1.86 11.50 -9.81
N VAL A 157 1.68 10.59 -10.76
CA VAL A 157 2.59 9.52 -11.08
C VAL A 157 3.11 9.71 -12.49
N PHE A 158 4.42 9.64 -12.67
CA PHE A 158 5.10 9.80 -13.95
C PHE A 158 6.37 8.94 -14.00
N HIS A 159 7.00 8.90 -15.16
CA HIS A 159 8.29 8.22 -15.35
C HIS A 159 9.36 9.21 -15.77
N ASP A 160 10.50 9.21 -15.08
CA ASP A 160 11.69 10.00 -15.43
C ASP A 160 12.97 9.15 -15.37
N GLU A 161 14.14 9.79 -15.38
CA GLU A 161 15.44 9.11 -15.33
C GLU A 161 15.70 8.30 -14.05
N ARG A 162 14.96 8.57 -12.97
CA ARG A 162 15.01 7.81 -11.69
C ARG A 162 14.12 6.57 -11.74
N GLY A 163 13.21 6.48 -12.72
CA GLY A 163 12.21 5.43 -12.87
C GLY A 163 10.79 5.94 -12.66
N VAL A 164 9.95 5.13 -12.01
CA VAL A 164 8.57 5.52 -11.69
C VAL A 164 8.58 6.43 -10.46
N VAL A 165 7.98 7.61 -10.56
CA VAL A 165 7.95 8.61 -9.50
C VAL A 165 6.51 8.91 -9.12
N GLU A 166 6.25 8.99 -7.81
CA GLU A 166 4.98 9.43 -7.24
C GLU A 166 5.19 10.74 -6.47
N ARG A 167 4.54 11.81 -6.93
CA ARG A 167 4.54 13.12 -6.27
C ARG A 167 3.28 13.29 -5.43
N ASP A 168 3.46 13.61 -4.15
CA ASP A 168 2.39 14.01 -3.25
C ASP A 168 1.92 15.43 -3.57
N GLU A 169 0.65 15.60 -3.97
CA GLU A 169 0.11 16.90 -4.39
C GLU A 169 0.03 17.93 -3.24
N ASN A 170 0.01 17.48 -1.98
CA ASN A 170 -0.10 18.38 -0.83
C ASN A 170 1.27 18.88 -0.34
N SER A 171 2.28 18.02 -0.37
CA SER A 171 3.61 18.28 0.18
C SER A 171 4.67 18.52 -0.90
N GLY A 172 4.40 18.15 -2.15
CA GLY A 172 5.37 18.20 -3.25
C GLY A 172 6.48 17.14 -3.15
N PHE A 173 6.46 16.28 -2.13
CA PHE A 173 7.46 15.23 -1.98
C PHE A 173 7.35 14.22 -3.14
N GLU A 174 8.48 13.94 -3.78
CA GLU A 174 8.59 12.96 -4.85
C GLU A 174 9.25 11.69 -4.32
N ALA A 175 8.52 10.59 -4.39
CA ALA A 175 8.99 9.27 -4.01
C ALA A 175 9.30 8.44 -5.26
N VAL A 176 10.50 7.88 -5.36
CA VAL A 176 10.80 6.90 -6.42
C VAL A 176 10.22 5.56 -6.02
N ILE A 177 9.52 4.90 -6.96
CA ILE A 177 9.03 3.54 -6.84
C ILE A 177 10.05 2.62 -7.51
N HIS A 178 10.83 1.94 -6.67
CA HIS A 178 11.83 0.98 -7.08
C HIS A 178 11.13 -0.33 -7.46
N LEU A 179 11.23 -0.72 -8.73
CA LEU A 179 10.60 -1.92 -9.28
C LEU A 179 11.63 -2.83 -9.93
N LEU A 180 11.61 -4.11 -9.55
CA LEU A 180 12.35 -5.18 -10.20
C LEU A 180 11.36 -6.09 -10.92
N TRP A 181 11.37 -6.03 -12.25
CA TRP A 181 10.58 -6.90 -13.13
C TRP A 181 11.34 -8.17 -13.47
N THR A 182 10.65 -9.30 -13.36
CA THR A 182 11.19 -10.64 -13.68
C THR A 182 10.09 -11.49 -14.31
N ALA A 183 10.49 -12.43 -15.17
CA ALA A 183 9.64 -13.50 -15.66
C ALA A 183 9.95 -14.80 -14.88
N GLN A 184 8.91 -15.56 -14.57
CA GLN A 184 9.03 -16.88 -13.93
C GLN A 184 7.94 -17.81 -14.49
N GLY A 185 8.30 -18.62 -15.50
CA GLY A 185 7.33 -19.44 -16.23
C GLY A 185 6.26 -18.57 -16.91
N ASP A 186 5.00 -18.84 -16.58
CA ASP A 186 3.82 -18.13 -17.10
C ASP A 186 3.52 -16.81 -16.36
N TYR A 187 4.34 -16.44 -15.38
CA TYR A 187 4.16 -15.23 -14.59
C TYR A 187 5.17 -14.15 -14.96
N ALA A 188 4.69 -12.92 -15.03
CA ALA A 188 5.52 -11.73 -14.87
C ALA A 188 5.36 -11.23 -13.43
N MET A 189 6.47 -10.94 -12.77
CA MET A 189 6.51 -10.51 -11.39
C MET A 189 7.17 -9.14 -11.29
N HIS A 190 6.63 -8.28 -10.44
CA HIS A 190 7.35 -7.09 -9.98
C HIS A 190 7.54 -7.16 -8.47
N ASN A 191 8.76 -6.94 -8.01
CA ASN A 191 9.07 -6.70 -6.61
C ASN A 191 9.38 -5.23 -6.45
N GLY A 192 8.98 -4.61 -5.34
CA GLY A 192 9.31 -3.22 -5.17
C GLY A 192 9.23 -2.67 -3.76
N TYR A 193 9.63 -1.41 -3.65
CA TYR A 193 9.54 -0.53 -2.49
C TYR A 193 9.65 0.94 -2.98
N LYS A 194 9.21 1.95 -2.21
CA LYS A 194 9.06 3.35 -2.71
C LYS A 194 9.53 4.37 -1.70
N ASP A 195 10.29 5.39 -2.04
CA ASP A 195 10.89 6.23 -1.01
C ASP A 195 9.90 6.88 -0.02
N ARG A 196 10.38 7.09 1.22
CA ARG A 196 9.60 7.77 2.27
C ARG A 196 10.24 9.13 2.56
N PRO A 197 9.43 10.16 2.87
CA PRO A 197 9.97 11.44 3.29
C PRO A 197 10.73 11.31 4.60
N GLU A 198 11.69 12.20 4.83
CA GLU A 198 12.44 12.28 6.08
C GLU A 198 11.50 12.52 7.29
N GLY A 199 11.96 12.14 8.48
CA GLY A 199 11.22 12.36 9.74
C GLY A 199 10.04 11.40 9.97
N ARG A 200 9.82 10.42 9.08
CA ARG A 200 8.87 9.33 9.35
C ARG A 200 9.36 8.47 10.53
N PRO A 201 8.44 7.90 11.33
CA PRO A 201 8.83 6.98 12.39
C PRO A 201 9.66 5.81 11.85
N ILE A 202 10.66 5.36 12.62
CA ILE A 202 11.55 4.25 12.26
C ILE A 202 11.28 3.10 13.25
N PRO A 203 11.19 1.84 12.78
CA PRO A 203 11.22 1.42 11.38
C PRO A 203 9.85 1.60 10.69
N MET A 204 9.86 2.07 9.45
CA MET A 204 8.66 2.14 8.62
C MET A 204 9.00 1.78 7.17
N LYS A 205 8.68 0.56 6.77
CA LYS A 205 9.02 0.04 5.43
C LYS A 205 8.02 -1.01 4.95
N GLU A 206 7.73 -1.05 3.66
CA GLU A 206 6.91 -2.10 3.02
C GLU A 206 7.72 -2.71 1.88
N PHE A 207 7.47 -3.97 1.63
CA PHE A 207 7.98 -4.68 0.47
C PHE A 207 6.83 -5.47 -0.10
N ALA A 208 6.65 -5.39 -1.41
CA ALA A 208 5.57 -6.10 -2.06
C ALA A 208 6.01 -6.74 -3.37
N THR A 209 5.31 -7.81 -3.67
CA THR A 209 5.47 -8.58 -4.90
C THR A 209 4.11 -8.68 -5.58
N GLY A 210 4.04 -8.25 -6.83
CA GLY A 210 2.90 -8.47 -7.71
C GLY A 210 3.17 -9.62 -8.67
N PHE A 211 2.13 -10.39 -8.96
CA PHE A 211 2.12 -11.52 -9.88
C PHE A 211 1.07 -11.26 -10.96
N LEU A 212 1.51 -11.29 -12.22
CA LEU A 212 0.72 -11.04 -13.41
C LEU A 212 0.82 -12.24 -14.35
N SER A 213 -0.18 -12.45 -15.20
CA SER A 213 -0.02 -13.31 -16.37
C SER A 213 1.02 -12.69 -17.30
N ARG A 214 2.05 -13.46 -17.67
CA ARG A 214 3.11 -13.03 -18.59
C ARG A 214 2.53 -12.65 -19.96
N ALA A 215 1.62 -13.47 -20.48
CA ALA A 215 0.94 -13.21 -21.75
C ALA A 215 0.10 -11.93 -21.71
N ALA A 216 -0.63 -11.68 -20.61
CA ALA A 216 -1.41 -10.46 -20.46
C ALA A 216 -0.52 -9.22 -20.33
N ALA A 217 0.59 -9.31 -19.60
CA ALA A 217 1.55 -8.23 -19.44
C ALA A 217 2.24 -7.85 -20.78
N ALA A 218 2.37 -8.80 -21.71
CA ALA A 218 2.90 -8.55 -23.05
C ALA A 218 1.86 -7.94 -24.02
N ASP A 219 0.55 -8.05 -23.73
CA ASP A 219 -0.51 -7.42 -24.50
C ASP A 219 -0.80 -6.01 -23.95
N PHE A 220 -0.36 -4.96 -24.64
CA PHE A 220 -0.55 -3.57 -24.23
C PHE A 220 -1.90 -2.96 -24.66
N ALA A 221 -2.77 -3.72 -25.33
CA ALA A 221 -4.09 -3.20 -25.74
C ALA A 221 -5.09 -3.15 -24.58
N ALA A 222 -4.95 -4.03 -23.58
CA ALA A 222 -5.87 -4.06 -22.44
C ALA A 222 -5.53 -2.94 -21.42
N PRO A 223 -6.49 -2.09 -21.00
CA PRO A 223 -6.23 -0.94 -20.11
C PRO A 223 -5.90 -1.35 -18.66
N ARG A 224 -6.04 -2.64 -18.33
CA ARG A 224 -5.94 -3.19 -17.00
C ARG A 224 -5.26 -4.55 -17.05
N LEU A 225 -4.44 -4.84 -16.04
CA LEU A 225 -3.86 -6.15 -15.78
C LEU A 225 -4.39 -6.70 -14.47
N GLU A 226 -4.92 -7.92 -14.47
CA GLU A 226 -5.24 -8.58 -13.20
C GLU A 226 -3.96 -8.93 -12.45
N THR A 227 -3.93 -8.56 -11.17
CA THR A 227 -2.74 -8.68 -10.31
C THR A 227 -3.11 -9.43 -9.06
N ARG A 228 -2.30 -10.44 -8.69
CA ARG A 228 -2.25 -10.96 -7.32
C ARG A 228 -1.02 -10.39 -6.64
N PHE A 229 -1.06 -10.20 -5.34
CA PHE A 229 0.06 -9.61 -4.63
C PHE A 229 0.24 -10.15 -3.23
N ASN A 230 1.46 -10.04 -2.74
CA ASN A 230 1.81 -10.13 -1.32
C ASN A 230 2.48 -8.82 -0.91
N SER A 231 2.24 -8.38 0.31
CA SER A 231 2.88 -7.21 0.90
C SER A 231 3.20 -7.43 2.37
N THR A 232 4.34 -6.91 2.80
CA THR A 232 4.74 -6.86 4.20
C THR A 232 5.08 -5.41 4.57
N PHE A 233 4.33 -4.79 5.48
CA PHE A 233 4.58 -3.46 6.02
C PHE A 233 5.04 -3.53 7.47
N VAL A 234 6.28 -3.13 7.72
CA VAL A 234 6.85 -2.87 9.04
C VAL A 234 6.57 -1.43 9.42
N ALA A 235 6.05 -1.20 10.62
CA ALA A 235 5.74 0.14 11.14
C ALA A 235 5.74 0.15 12.66
N PRO A 236 5.71 1.31 13.32
CA PRO A 236 5.25 1.39 14.70
C PRO A 236 3.82 0.86 14.84
N PHE A 237 3.44 0.52 16.07
CA PHE A 237 2.06 0.18 16.39
C PHE A 237 1.09 1.30 16.02
N GLN A 238 -0.17 0.94 15.78
CA GLN A 238 -1.20 1.93 15.56
C GLN A 238 -1.35 2.84 16.79
N SER A 239 -1.50 4.14 16.57
CA SER A 239 -1.55 5.13 17.66
C SER A 239 -2.68 4.85 18.66
N TRP A 240 -3.81 4.32 18.19
CA TRP A 240 -4.94 3.94 19.05
C TRP A 240 -4.61 2.79 20.00
N MET A 241 -3.56 2.00 19.76
CA MET A 241 -3.13 0.92 20.64
C MET A 241 -2.39 1.43 21.88
N GLN A 242 -2.02 2.73 21.91
CA GLN A 242 -1.34 3.39 23.03
C GLN A 242 -0.11 2.62 23.53
N MET A 243 0.66 2.10 22.59
CA MET A 243 1.85 1.30 22.87
C MET A 243 3.01 2.19 23.35
N PRO A 244 3.77 1.76 24.37
CA PRO A 244 5.05 2.37 24.70
C PRO A 244 6.00 2.39 23.50
N ALA A 245 6.91 3.35 23.46
CA ALA A 245 7.83 3.53 22.33
C ALA A 245 8.80 2.35 22.14
N ASP A 246 9.10 1.63 23.21
CA ASP A 246 10.00 0.48 23.29
C ASP A 246 9.25 -0.87 23.25
N ALA A 247 7.93 -0.86 23.05
CA ALA A 247 7.13 -2.10 23.07
C ALA A 247 7.30 -3.00 21.84
N GLY A 248 8.21 -2.64 20.93
CA GLY A 248 8.47 -3.35 19.67
C GLY A 248 7.84 -2.69 18.46
N ILE A 249 7.57 -3.48 17.43
CA ILE A 249 7.09 -3.01 16.12
C ILE A 249 5.91 -3.84 15.62
N ALA A 250 5.12 -3.24 14.74
CA ALA A 250 4.07 -3.93 14.02
C ALA A 250 4.56 -4.42 12.67
N VAL A 251 4.17 -5.65 12.32
CA VAL A 251 4.31 -6.19 10.96
C VAL A 251 2.94 -6.52 10.43
N TRP A 252 2.54 -5.86 9.35
CA TRP A 252 1.36 -6.17 8.59
C TRP A 252 1.79 -7.04 7.43
N HIS A 253 1.23 -8.23 7.31
CA HIS A 253 1.47 -9.09 6.16
C HIS A 253 0.14 -9.41 5.49
N ALA A 254 0.05 -9.18 4.19
CA ALA A 254 -1.19 -9.33 3.44
C ALA A 254 -0.96 -10.02 2.09
N SER A 255 -1.93 -10.83 1.70
CA SER A 255 -2.05 -11.40 0.37
C SER A 255 -3.38 -10.96 -0.23
N GLY A 256 -3.36 -10.59 -1.49
CA GLY A 256 -4.53 -10.02 -2.14
C GLY A 256 -4.53 -10.17 -3.64
N HIS A 257 -5.57 -9.60 -4.23
CA HIS A 257 -5.69 -9.48 -5.67
C HIS A 257 -6.47 -8.23 -6.03
N LYS A 258 -6.33 -7.82 -7.29
CA LYS A 258 -7.18 -6.79 -7.87
C LYS A 258 -8.54 -7.41 -8.16
N ALA A 259 -9.54 -7.05 -7.36
CA ALA A 259 -10.91 -7.50 -7.56
C ALA A 259 -11.49 -6.83 -8.82
N ARG A 260 -12.44 -7.49 -9.47
CA ARG A 260 -13.01 -7.03 -10.75
C ARG A 260 -13.59 -5.62 -10.62
N ASP A 261 -14.42 -5.43 -9.59
CA ASP A 261 -15.20 -4.24 -9.31
C ASP A 261 -15.47 -4.16 -7.79
N VAL A 262 -15.99 -3.03 -7.32
CA VAL A 262 -16.19 -2.79 -5.88
C VAL A 262 -17.35 -3.63 -5.35
N GLU A 263 -18.36 -3.89 -6.19
CA GLU A 263 -19.55 -4.66 -5.89
C GLU A 263 -19.22 -6.15 -5.65
N SER A 264 -18.12 -6.66 -6.21
CA SER A 264 -17.63 -8.01 -5.97
C SER A 264 -16.97 -8.23 -4.61
N LEU A 265 -16.74 -7.16 -3.83
CA LEU A 265 -16.17 -7.26 -2.48
C LEU A 265 -17.17 -7.90 -1.50
N PRO A 266 -16.69 -8.53 -0.40
CA PRO A 266 -17.56 -9.16 0.58
C PRO A 266 -18.63 -8.19 1.15
N PRO A 267 -19.89 -8.60 1.29
CA PRO A 267 -20.95 -7.74 1.81
C PRO A 267 -20.67 -7.18 3.21
N GLU A 268 -20.14 -7.99 4.13
CA GLU A 268 -19.73 -7.55 5.48
C GLU A 268 -18.67 -6.45 5.40
N TYR A 269 -17.72 -6.56 4.47
CA TYR A 269 -16.69 -5.53 4.27
C TYR A 269 -17.29 -4.22 3.75
N LEU A 270 -18.20 -4.30 2.76
CA LEU A 270 -18.86 -3.12 2.20
C LEU A 270 -19.76 -2.42 3.22
N GLU A 271 -20.46 -3.17 4.08
CA GLU A 271 -21.25 -2.61 5.18
C GLU A 271 -20.36 -1.78 6.11
N GLN A 272 -19.23 -2.34 6.54
CA GLN A 272 -18.29 -1.65 7.40
C GLN A 272 -17.65 -0.44 6.71
N LEU A 273 -17.26 -0.59 5.44
CA LEU A 273 -16.74 0.52 4.63
C LEU A 273 -17.73 1.68 4.61
N HIS A 274 -19.00 1.42 4.32
CA HIS A 274 -20.02 2.45 4.23
C HIS A 274 -20.44 3.03 5.59
N HIS A 275 -20.30 2.26 6.67
CA HIS A 275 -20.50 2.76 8.02
C HIS A 275 -19.44 3.79 8.41
N TYR A 276 -18.17 3.47 8.20
CA TYR A 276 -17.04 4.33 8.60
C TYR A 276 -16.68 5.39 7.55
N ARG A 277 -17.05 5.16 6.29
CA ARG A 277 -16.76 6.03 5.15
C ARG A 277 -18.01 6.20 4.26
N PRO A 278 -19.05 6.88 4.74
CA PRO A 278 -20.28 7.07 3.97
C PRO A 278 -20.06 7.80 2.64
N GLU A 279 -19.03 8.65 2.54
CA GLU A 279 -18.64 9.36 1.32
C GLU A 279 -18.23 8.42 0.18
N MET A 280 -17.82 7.19 0.50
CA MET A 280 -17.43 6.20 -0.51
C MET A 280 -18.61 5.79 -1.40
N LYS A 281 -19.87 5.89 -0.93
CA LYS A 281 -21.04 5.58 -1.76
C LYS A 281 -21.12 6.47 -2.99
N GLU A 282 -20.87 7.77 -2.79
CA GLU A 282 -20.90 8.74 -3.87
C GLU A 282 -19.69 8.57 -4.79
N TRP A 283 -18.48 8.47 -4.21
CA TRP A 283 -17.24 8.32 -5.00
C TRP A 283 -17.23 7.04 -5.85
N ILE A 284 -17.77 5.93 -5.34
CA ILE A 284 -17.98 4.69 -6.10
C ILE A 284 -19.07 4.89 -7.16
N GLY A 285 -20.18 5.54 -6.80
CA GLY A 285 -21.28 5.80 -7.74
C GLY A 285 -20.92 6.73 -8.91
N GLU A 286 -19.89 7.56 -8.79
CA GLU A 286 -19.33 8.33 -9.91
C GLU A 286 -18.75 7.44 -11.01
N ASP A 287 -18.33 6.21 -10.69
CA ASP A 287 -17.71 5.28 -11.65
C ASP A 287 -18.65 4.86 -12.79
N GLY A 288 -19.96 4.90 -12.54
CA GLY A 288 -21.00 4.60 -13.53
C GLY A 288 -21.38 5.78 -14.44
N LYS A 289 -20.71 6.94 -14.33
CA LYS A 289 -21.02 8.16 -15.09
C LYS A 289 -19.97 8.53 -16.15
N ALA A 290 -18.96 7.69 -16.36
CA ALA A 290 -17.89 7.90 -17.35
C ALA A 290 -18.21 7.23 -18.69
#